data_AF-A0A7Y3SX78-F1
#
_entry.id   AF-A0A7Y3SX78-F1
#
_cell.length_a   1.000
_cell.length_b   1.000
_cell.length_c   1.000
_cell.angle_alpha   90.00
_cell.angle_beta   90.00
_cell.angle_gamma   90.00
#
_symmetry.space_group_name_H-M   'P 1'
#
loop_
_entity.id
_entity.type
_entity.pdbx_description
1 polymer ?
#
loop_
_entity_poly.entity_id
_entity_poly.type
_entity_poly.pdbx_seq_one_letter_code
_entity_poly.pdbx_strand_id
1 'polypeptide(L)' 'MRILGLFDIYFLAMMLIEGAVVISVDARFFKESGSVILSRKAHTIGWISIIIAIILFILRWIF' A
#
# COMPACT_ATOMS: atom_id res chain seq x y z
N MET A 1 -15.87 -11.38 -11.98
CA MET A 1 -16.79 -10.41 -11.31
C MET A 1 -16.90 -10.63 -9.79
N ARG A 2 -17.10 -11.84 -9.26
CA ARG A 2 -17.24 -12.06 -7.80
C ARG A 2 -16.02 -11.67 -6.94
N ILE A 3 -14.80 -11.87 -7.46
CA ILE A 3 -13.53 -11.49 -6.81
C ILE A 3 -13.28 -9.97 -6.88
N LEU A 4 -13.69 -9.30 -7.96
CA LEU A 4 -13.54 -7.85 -8.10
C LEU A 4 -14.40 -7.08 -7.11
N GLY A 5 -15.51 -7.68 -6.65
CA GLY A 5 -16.34 -7.12 -5.59
C GLY A 5 -15.60 -6.84 -4.27
N LEU A 6 -14.46 -7.51 -4.04
CA LEU A 6 -13.62 -7.36 -2.85
C LEU A 6 -12.81 -6.05 -2.84
N PHE A 7 -12.58 -5.42 -3.99
CA PHE A 7 -11.77 -4.20 -4.12
C PHE A 7 -12.62 -2.94 -3.98
N ASP A 8 -13.43 -2.89 -2.93
CA ASP A 8 -14.36 -1.79 -2.69
C ASP A 8 -13.71 -0.55 -2.04
N ILE A 9 -14.53 0.43 -1.67
CA ILE A 9 -14.07 1.66 -1.04
C ILE A 9 -13.36 1.39 0.30
N TYR A 10 -13.77 0.34 1.02
CA TYR A 10 -13.17 -0.04 2.30
C TYR A 10 -11.81 -0.72 2.09
N PHE A 11 -11.68 -1.56 1.07
CA PHE A 11 -10.39 -2.10 0.63
C PHE A 11 -9.42 -0.98 0.28
N LEU A 12 -9.86 0.00 -0.54
CA LEU A 12 -9.00 1.12 -0.92
C LEU A 12 -8.57 1.95 0.31
N ALA A 13 -9.50 2.24 1.22
CA ALA A 13 -9.20 2.97 2.45
C ALA A 13 -8.19 2.22 3.33
N MET A 14 -8.38 0.91 3.53
CA MET A 14 -7.42 0.05 4.25
C MET A 14 -6.04 0.09 3.63
N MET A 15 -5.94 -0.11 2.31
CA MET A 15 -4.65 -0.14 1.60
C MET A 15 -3.93 1.22 1.65
N LEU A 16 -4.66 2.33 1.61
CA LEU A 16 -4.09 3.66 1.77
C LEU A 16 -3.51 3.86 3.18
N ILE A 17 -4.25 3.43 4.22
CA ILE A 17 -3.78 3.50 5.61
C ILE A 17 -2.55 2.62 5.78
N GLU A 18 -2.60 1.37 5.35
CA GLU A 18 -1.50 0.42 5.47
C GLU A 18 -0.26 0.90 4.71
N GLY A 19 -0.41 1.37 3.47
CA GLY A 19 0.67 1.97 2.69
C GLY A 19 1.28 3.19 3.39
N ALA A 20 0.45 4.06 3.98
CA ALA A 20 0.93 5.21 4.75
C ALA A 20 1.69 4.79 6.01
N VAL A 21 1.24 3.74 6.72
CA VAL A 21 1.94 3.18 7.89
C VAL A 21 3.30 2.62 7.48
N VAL A 22 3.38 1.83 6.41
CA VAL A 22 4.65 1.27 5.92
C VAL A 22 5.64 2.38 5.54
N ILE A 23 5.16 3.44 4.88
CA ILE A 23 6.00 4.58 4.47
C ILE A 23 6.45 5.39 5.70
N SER A 24 5.59 5.62 6.69
CA SER A 24 5.87 6.55 7.79
C SER A 24 6.46 5.89 9.04
N VAL A 25 5.92 4.75 9.44
CA VAL A 25 6.30 4.02 10.65
C VAL A 25 7.44 3.06 10.33
N ASP A 26 7.21 2.10 9.43
CA ASP A 26 8.18 1.04 9.18
C ASP A 26 9.46 1.59 8.54
N ALA A 27 9.34 2.45 7.53
CA ALA A 27 10.52 3.03 6.91
C ALA A 27 11.34 3.90 7.88
N ARG A 28 10.69 4.58 8.83
CA ARG A 28 11.36 5.36 9.86
C ARG A 28 12.03 4.46 10.89
N PHE A 29 11.35 3.40 11.34
CA PHE A 29 11.91 2.39 12.24
C PHE A 29 13.15 1.72 11.64
N PHE A 30 13.13 1.36 10.35
CA PHE A 30 14.30 0.81 9.66
C PHE A 30 15.45 1.81 9.55
N LYS A 31 15.14 3.10 9.37
CA LYS A 31 16.16 4.16 9.35
C LYS A 31 16.80 4.34 10.73
N GLU A 32 16.00 4.34 11.80
CA GLU A 32 16.46 4.49 13.18
C GLU A 32 17.23 3.26 13.69
N SER A 33 16.91 2.06 13.18
CA SER A 33 17.68 0.82 13.44
C SER A 33 18.96 0.68 12.61
N GLY A 34 19.35 1.73 11.86
CA GLY A 34 20.59 1.75 11.06
C GLY A 34 20.50 1.03 9.70
N SER A 35 19.33 0.50 9.35
CA SER A 35 19.11 -0.29 8.13
C SER A 35 18.50 0.55 6.99
N VAL A 36 19.33 1.42 6.38
CA VAL A 36 18.90 2.33 5.29
C VAL A 36 18.32 1.60 4.07
N ILE A 37 18.81 0.39 3.76
CA ILE A 37 18.31 -0.43 2.66
C ILE A 37 16.86 -0.88 2.92
N LEU A 38 16.56 -1.31 4.15
CA LEU A 38 15.21 -1.73 4.55
C LEU A 38 14.26 -0.54 4.58
N SER A 39 14.73 0.63 5.02
CA SER A 39 13.97 1.88 4.96
C SER A 39 13.55 2.25 3.54
N ARG A 40 14.47 2.20 2.58
CA ARG A 40 14.16 2.44 1.15
C ARG A 40 13.19 1.40 0.60
N LYS A 41 13.38 0.12 0.93
CA LYS A 41 12.47 -0.95 0.51
C LYS A 41 11.06 -0.74 1.07
N ALA A 42 10.92 -0.35 2.33
CA ALA A 42 9.62 -0.05 2.93
C ALA A 42 8.91 1.09 2.19
N HIS A 43 9.60 2.18 1.87
CA HIS A 43 9.04 3.24 1.01
C HIS A 43 8.58 2.72 -0.34
N THR A 44 9.41 1.93 -1.03
CA THR A 44 9.06 1.36 -2.33
C THR A 44 7.85 0.42 -2.24
N ILE A 45 7.79 -0.45 -1.23
CA ILE A 45 6.68 -1.38 -1.02
C ILE A 45 5.39 -0.62 -0.71
N GLY A 46 5.41 0.36 0.19
CA GLY A 46 4.22 1.14 0.53
C GLY A 46 3.65 1.88 -0.68
N TRP A 47 4.50 2.51 -1.49
CA TRP A 47 4.06 3.17 -2.73
C TRP A 47 3.50 2.17 -3.75
N ILE A 48 4.17 1.03 -3.97
CA ILE A 48 3.69 -0.02 -4.89
C ILE A 48 2.35 -0.57 -4.44
N SER A 49 2.17 -0.84 -3.15
CA SER A 49 0.90 -1.34 -2.60
C SER A 49 -0.25 -0.37 -2.83
N ILE A 50 -0.02 0.93 -2.64
CA ILE A 50 -1.02 1.97 -2.92
C ILE A 50 -1.38 1.99 -4.42
N ILE A 51 -0.37 1.95 -5.30
CA ILE A 51 -0.59 1.95 -6.76
C ILE A 51 -1.42 0.74 -7.19
N ILE A 52 -1.08 -0.45 -6.71
CA ILE A 52 -1.82 -1.68 -7.02
C ILE A 52 -3.26 -1.59 -6.51
N ALA A 53 -3.47 -1.09 -5.29
CA ALA A 53 -4.81 -0.93 -4.73
C ALA A 53 -5.69 0.02 -5.57
N ILE A 54 -5.12 1.13 -6.05
CA ILE A 54 -5.82 2.08 -6.93
C ILE A 54 -6.18 1.40 -8.26
N ILE A 55 -5.25 0.67 -8.88
CA ILE A 55 -5.50 -0.04 -10.14
C ILE A 55 -6.64 -1.06 -9.97
N LEU A 56 -6.64 -1.83 -8.89
CA LEU A 56 -7.68 -2.84 -8.61
C LEU A 56 -9.05 -2.19 -8.36
N PHE A 57 -9.09 -1.05 -7.66
CA PHE A 57 -10.31 -0.29 -7.44
C PHE A 57 -10.90 0.24 -8.77
N ILE A 58 -10.05 0.78 -9.65
CA ILE A 58 -10.46 1.25 -10.99
C ILE A 58 -10.95 0.09 -11.84
N LEU A 59 -10.25 -1.05 -11.84
CA LEU A 59 -10.67 -2.25 -12.56
C LEU A 59 -12.06 -2.73 -12.12
N ARG A 60 -12.36 -2.73 -10.82
CA ARG A 60 -13.69 -3.03 -10.29
C ARG A 60 -14.76 -2.06 -10.80
N TRP A 61 -14.41 -0.79 -11.02
CA TRP A 61 -15.38 0.19 -11.53
C TRP A 61 -15.70 -0.04 -13.01
N ILE A 62 -14.71 -0.50 -13.79
CA ILE A 62 -14.86 -0.74 -15.23
C ILE A 62 -15.59 -2.06 -15.53
N PHE A 63 -15.37 -3.10 -14.71
CA PHE A 63 -15.86 -4.47 -14.91
C PHE A 63 -16.94 -4.89 -13.91
#